data_AF-A0A368KUV9-F1
#
_entry.id   AF-A0A368KUV9-F1
#
_cell.length_a   1.000
_cell.length_b   1.000
_cell.length_c   1.000
_cell.angle_alpha   90.00
_cell.angle_beta   90.00
_cell.angle_gamma   90.00
#
_symmetry.space_group_name_H-M   'P 1'
#
loop_
_entity.id
_entity.type
_entity.pdbx_description
1 polymer ?
#
loop_
_entity_poly.entity_id
_entity_poly.type
_entity_poly.pdbx_seq_one_letter_code
_entity_poly.pdbx_strand_id
1 'polypeptide(L)'
;MTNPELEDSPPAAIRFSLSSVILWIAIAALILTNVMMFQEIREIKSHLLSSPANGQAMPISVERVAQQFAQNTNNPSTVTTKVEDVRYSPTEDTYLVSFSWTITATGKTWHSDVRLKGDGFGNYFGQIQSDQYNQPLGRTRPSTVVIQSPSPLTGNP
;
A
#
# COMPACT_ATOMS: atom_id res chain seq x y z
N MET A 1 23.88 76.49 7.24
CA MET A 1 22.82 75.54 6.81
C MET A 1 23.46 74.53 5.88
N THR A 2 23.71 73.30 6.35
CA THR A 2 23.46 72.02 5.66
C THR A 2 23.87 70.85 6.58
N ASN A 3 22.87 70.16 7.09
CA ASN A 3 22.88 68.75 7.53
C ASN A 3 22.67 67.87 6.24
N PRO A 4 22.79 66.52 6.23
CA PRO A 4 22.96 65.59 7.34
C PRO A 4 23.96 64.42 7.12
N GLU A 5 24.09 63.64 8.20
CA GLU A 5 24.58 62.27 8.36
C GLU A 5 24.57 61.38 7.10
N LEU A 6 25.70 60.71 6.87
CA LEU A 6 25.77 59.43 6.18
C LEU A 6 26.48 58.46 7.13
N GLU A 7 25.69 57.83 7.99
CA GLU A 7 26.10 56.63 8.73
C GLU A 7 26.49 55.55 7.72
N ASP A 8 27.79 55.33 7.61
CA ASP A 8 28.37 54.26 6.82
C ASP A 8 28.18 52.94 7.58
N SER A 9 26.97 52.37 7.50
CA SER A 9 26.70 51.02 7.99
C SER A 9 27.46 50.01 7.11
N PRO A 10 28.44 49.25 7.63
CA PRO A 10 29.17 48.29 6.81
C PRO A 10 28.19 47.24 6.24
N PRO A 11 28.37 46.80 4.98
CA PRO A 11 27.48 45.82 4.38
C PRO A 11 27.51 44.55 5.25
N ALA A 12 26.32 44.05 5.61
CA ALA A 12 26.16 42.83 6.37
C ALA A 12 26.90 41.68 5.64
N ALA A 13 28.11 41.36 6.10
CA ALA A 13 28.89 40.28 5.56
C ALA A 13 28.16 38.97 5.91
N ILE A 14 27.56 38.35 4.89
CA ILE A 14 26.93 37.04 5.03
C ILE A 14 28.04 36.06 5.40
N ARG A 15 28.17 35.75 6.71
CA ARG A 15 29.08 34.74 7.21
C ARG A 15 28.50 33.38 6.87
N PHE A 16 28.81 32.88 5.67
CA PHE A 16 28.54 31.51 5.31
C PHE A 16 29.39 30.60 6.20
N SER A 17 28.77 30.02 7.23
CA SER A 17 29.41 28.97 8.01
C SER A 17 29.66 27.78 7.08
N LEU A 18 30.90 27.28 7.04
CA LEU A 18 31.27 26.09 6.27
C LEU A 18 30.36 24.90 6.59
N SER A 19 29.91 24.81 7.85
CA SER A 19 28.94 23.81 8.31
C SER A 19 27.59 23.93 7.60
N SER A 20 27.12 25.15 7.32
CA SER A 20 25.89 25.37 6.57
C SER A 20 26.04 24.96 5.11
N VAL A 21 27.20 25.20 4.50
CA VAL A 21 27.47 24.78 3.12
C VAL A 21 27.49 23.25 3.00
N ILE A 22 28.16 22.56 3.93
CA ILE A 22 28.19 21.09 3.98
C ILE A 22 26.79 20.51 4.20
N LEU A 23 25.99 21.12 5.08
CA LEU A 23 24.61 20.69 5.32
C LEU A 23 23.76 20.78 4.05
N TRP A 24 23.86 21.86 3.29
CA TRP A 24 23.13 22.01 2.03
C TRP A 24 23.57 21.00 0.96
N ILE A 25 24.87 20.69 0.90
CA ILE A 25 25.38 19.62 0.01
C ILE A 25 24.79 18.27 0.41
N ALA A 26 24.76 17.94 1.70
CA ALA A 26 24.18 16.69 2.19
C ALA A 26 22.68 16.60 1.89
N ILE A 27 21.92 17.69 2.09
CA ILE A 27 20.49 17.76 1.74
C ILE A 27 20.30 17.56 0.24
N ALA A 28 21.08 18.25 -0.60
CA ALA A 28 20.99 18.11 -2.06
C ALA A 28 21.31 16.67 -2.52
N ALA A 29 22.33 16.04 -1.93
CA ALA A 29 22.68 14.66 -2.21
C ALA A 29 21.55 13.70 -1.82
N LEU A 30 20.95 13.86 -0.63
CA LEU A 30 19.82 13.04 -0.17
C LEU A 30 18.58 13.21 -1.05
N ILE A 31 18.30 14.44 -1.51
CA ILE A 31 17.21 14.70 -2.45
C ILE A 31 17.48 13.97 -3.77
N LEU A 32 18.70 14.11 -4.32
CA LEU A 32 19.07 13.47 -5.58
C LEU A 32 18.95 11.94 -5.51
N THR A 33 19.46 11.33 -4.44
CA THR A 33 19.36 9.87 -4.25
C THR A 33 17.91 9.41 -4.09
N ASN A 34 17.07 10.17 -3.39
CA ASN A 34 15.64 9.85 -3.29
C ASN A 34 14.94 9.95 -4.65
N VAL A 35 15.28 10.96 -5.46
CA VAL A 35 14.70 11.13 -6.80
C VAL A 35 15.12 9.97 -7.72
N MET A 36 16.39 9.60 -7.74
CA MET A 36 16.88 8.46 -8.53
C MET A 36 16.20 7.15 -8.10
N MET A 37 16.16 6.87 -6.80
CA MET A 37 15.50 5.68 -6.26
C MET A 37 14.00 5.65 -6.62
N PHE A 38 13.32 6.80 -6.55
CA PHE A 38 11.92 6.89 -6.94
C PHE A 38 11.68 6.63 -8.44
N GLN A 39 12.62 7.04 -9.30
CA GLN A 39 12.56 6.73 -10.73
C GLN A 39 12.76 5.24 -10.99
N GLU A 40 13.76 4.61 -10.37
CA GLU A 40 14.00 3.16 -10.51
C GLU A 40 12.79 2.33 -10.03
N ILE A 41 12.19 2.70 -8.89
CA ILE A 41 10.98 2.04 -8.39
C ILE A 41 9.82 2.18 -9.39
N ARG A 42 9.64 3.36 -10.00
CA ARG A 42 8.61 3.57 -11.02
C ARG A 42 8.85 2.74 -12.27
N GLU A 43 10.10 2.65 -12.72
CA GLU A 43 10.50 1.85 -13.87
C GLU A 43 10.22 0.36 -13.60
N ILE A 44 10.68 -0.18 -12.47
CA ILE A 44 10.40 -1.56 -12.06
C ILE A 44 8.89 -1.81 -11.99
N LYS A 45 8.12 -0.91 -11.38
CA LYS A 45 6.65 -1.04 -11.32
C LYS A 45 6.04 -1.08 -12.72
N SER A 46 6.51 -0.24 -13.64
CA SER A 46 6.04 -0.22 -15.02
C SER A 46 6.35 -1.51 -15.77
N HIS A 47 7.53 -2.11 -15.57
CA HIS A 47 7.89 -3.39 -16.17
C HIS A 47 7.05 -4.55 -15.61
N LEU A 48 6.74 -4.55 -14.31
CA LEU A 48 5.87 -5.55 -13.70
C LEU A 48 4.43 -5.47 -14.20
N LEU A 49 3.91 -4.26 -14.45
CA LEU A 49 2.59 -4.04 -15.04
C LEU A 49 2.54 -4.38 -16.53
N SER A 50 3.66 -4.23 -17.26
CA SER A 50 3.71 -4.32 -18.72
C SER A 50 4.16 -5.67 -19.25
N SER A 51 4.66 -6.58 -18.42
CA SER A 51 5.21 -7.87 -18.86
C SER A 51 4.12 -8.96 -18.89
N PRO A 52 3.60 -9.35 -20.07
CA PRO A 52 2.57 -10.38 -20.21
C PRO A 52 3.18 -11.78 -20.34
N ALA A 53 4.51 -11.92 -20.21
CA ALA A 53 5.27 -13.06 -20.72
C ALA A 53 4.89 -14.42 -20.10
N ASN A 54 4.22 -14.44 -18.94
CA ASN A 54 3.75 -15.67 -18.27
C ASN A 54 2.23 -15.70 -17.97
N GLY A 55 1.42 -14.86 -18.63
CA GLY A 55 -0.04 -14.83 -18.40
C GLY A 55 -0.46 -14.24 -17.04
N GLN A 56 0.44 -13.50 -16.39
CA GLN A 56 0.30 -12.96 -15.04
C GLN A 56 0.36 -11.42 -15.10
N ALA A 57 -0.64 -10.81 -15.72
CA ALA A 57 -0.80 -9.36 -15.68
C ALA A 57 -1.30 -8.96 -14.28
N MET A 58 -0.60 -8.02 -13.62
CA MET A 58 -1.22 -7.22 -12.57
C MET A 58 -2.05 -6.13 -13.29
N PRO A 59 -3.30 -5.88 -12.90
CA PRO A 59 -4.00 -6.41 -11.73
C PRO A 59 -4.49 -7.87 -11.89
N ILE A 60 -4.51 -8.63 -10.79
CA ILE A 60 -5.06 -10.00 -10.76
C ILE A 60 -6.56 -10.02 -11.08
N SER A 61 -7.05 -11.12 -11.65
CA SER A 61 -8.48 -11.21 -11.97
C SER A 61 -9.34 -11.21 -10.70
N VAL A 62 -10.53 -10.62 -10.79
CA VAL A 62 -11.46 -10.47 -9.66
C VAL A 62 -11.92 -11.84 -9.13
N GLU A 63 -12.01 -12.85 -9.99
CA GLU A 63 -12.34 -14.23 -9.62
C GLU A 63 -11.24 -14.85 -8.77
N ARG A 64 -9.97 -14.59 -9.11
CA ARG A 64 -8.83 -15.11 -8.36
C ARG A 64 -8.72 -14.44 -7.00
N VAL A 65 -9.01 -13.14 -6.93
CA VAL A 65 -9.15 -12.38 -5.68
C VAL A 65 -10.26 -12.99 -4.82
N ALA A 66 -11.46 -13.21 -5.37
CA ALA A 66 -12.58 -13.82 -4.64
C ALA A 66 -12.21 -15.22 -4.10
N GLN A 67 -11.55 -16.04 -4.90
CA GLN A 67 -11.14 -17.39 -4.51
C GLN A 67 -10.12 -17.37 -3.37
N GLN A 68 -9.04 -16.58 -3.49
CA GLN A 68 -8.03 -16.47 -2.43
C GLN A 68 -8.62 -15.84 -1.15
N PHE A 69 -9.48 -14.84 -1.30
CA PHE A 69 -10.17 -14.24 -0.16
C PHE A 69 -10.98 -15.28 0.60
N ALA A 70 -11.82 -16.06 -0.10
CA ALA A 70 -12.59 -17.12 0.51
C ALA A 70 -11.69 -18.18 1.18
N GLN A 71 -10.60 -18.59 0.54
CA GLN A 71 -9.65 -19.54 1.14
C GLN A 71 -9.02 -19.03 2.44
N ASN A 72 -8.69 -17.74 2.51
CA ASN A 72 -8.03 -17.13 3.67
C ASN A 72 -8.97 -16.82 4.83
N THR A 73 -10.27 -16.65 4.54
CA THR A 73 -11.26 -16.17 5.52
C THR A 73 -12.28 -17.22 5.92
N ASN A 74 -12.42 -18.30 5.16
CA ASN A 74 -13.36 -19.38 5.45
C ASN A 74 -12.76 -20.36 6.47
N ASN A 75 -13.42 -20.50 7.62
CA ASN A 75 -13.11 -21.54 8.60
C ASN A 75 -14.40 -22.32 8.90
N PRO A 76 -14.66 -23.44 8.19
CA PRO A 76 -15.94 -24.15 8.24
C PRO A 76 -16.40 -24.53 9.65
N SER A 77 -15.47 -24.74 10.58
CA SER A 77 -15.78 -25.10 11.97
C SER A 77 -16.41 -23.96 12.78
N THR A 78 -16.21 -22.71 12.37
CA THR A 78 -16.61 -21.52 13.14
C THR A 78 -17.38 -20.50 12.32
N VAL A 79 -16.86 -20.14 11.15
CA VAL A 79 -17.36 -19.07 10.28
C VAL A 79 -17.21 -19.47 8.83
N THR A 80 -18.34 -19.57 8.13
CA THR A 80 -18.36 -19.80 6.68
C THR A 80 -18.40 -18.46 5.96
N THR A 81 -17.45 -18.21 5.06
CA THR A 81 -17.35 -16.94 4.32
C THR A 81 -17.73 -17.13 2.86
N LYS A 82 -18.51 -16.19 2.30
CA LYS A 82 -18.89 -16.15 0.90
C LYS A 82 -18.60 -14.76 0.32
N VAL A 83 -17.86 -14.72 -0.77
CA VAL A 83 -17.63 -13.48 -1.53
C VAL A 83 -18.83 -13.22 -2.44
N GLU A 84 -19.31 -11.97 -2.44
CA GLU A 84 -20.50 -11.54 -3.17
C GLU A 84 -20.13 -10.69 -4.37
N ASP A 85 -19.20 -9.75 -4.21
CA ASP A 85 -18.74 -8.86 -5.26
C ASP A 85 -17.26 -8.48 -5.04
N VAL A 86 -16.53 -8.29 -6.13
CA VAL A 86 -15.13 -7.84 -6.11
C VAL A 86 -14.94 -6.78 -7.17
N ARG A 87 -14.55 -5.57 -6.74
CA ARG A 87 -14.32 -4.43 -7.64
C ARG A 87 -12.88 -3.96 -7.54
N TYR A 88 -12.24 -3.78 -8.69
CA TYR A 88 -10.90 -3.22 -8.77
C TYR A 88 -10.94 -1.72 -9.06
N SER A 89 -10.14 -0.94 -8.33
CA SER A 89 -9.90 0.48 -8.59
C SER A 89 -8.48 0.68 -9.12
N PRO A 90 -8.31 0.96 -10.43
CA PRO A 90 -6.99 1.19 -11.02
C PRO A 90 -6.27 2.43 -10.47
N THR A 91 -7.01 3.45 -10.05
CA THR A 91 -6.46 4.71 -9.55
C THR A 91 -5.77 4.53 -8.18
N GLU A 92 -6.33 3.66 -7.34
CA GLU A 92 -5.85 3.42 -5.98
C GLU A 92 -5.12 2.09 -5.82
N ASP A 93 -5.01 1.30 -6.89
CA ASP A 93 -4.44 -0.06 -6.86
C ASP A 93 -5.05 -0.89 -5.72
N THR A 94 -6.38 -0.91 -5.66
CA THR A 94 -7.14 -1.44 -4.52
C THR A 94 -8.32 -2.28 -4.99
N TYR A 95 -8.56 -3.41 -4.34
CA TYR A 95 -9.80 -4.16 -4.48
C TYR A 95 -10.76 -3.85 -3.35
N LEU A 96 -12.02 -3.62 -3.67
CA LEU A 96 -13.12 -3.67 -2.72
C LEU A 96 -13.78 -5.05 -2.82
N VAL A 97 -13.74 -5.81 -1.73
CA VAL A 97 -14.35 -7.13 -1.63
C VAL A 97 -15.56 -7.04 -0.72
N SER A 98 -16.75 -7.23 -1.28
CA SER A 98 -17.99 -7.39 -0.53
C SER A 98 -18.21 -8.87 -0.25
N PHE A 99 -18.41 -9.21 1.02
CA PHE A 99 -18.56 -10.59 1.45
C PHE A 99 -19.58 -10.71 2.58
N SER A 100 -20.18 -11.89 2.66
CA SER A 100 -20.96 -12.31 3.81
C SER A 100 -20.25 -13.41 4.58
N TRP A 101 -20.56 -13.49 5.88
CA TRP A 101 -20.12 -14.59 6.72
C TRP A 101 -21.25 -15.08 7.61
N THR A 102 -21.28 -16.40 7.79
CA THR A 102 -22.26 -17.08 8.64
C THR A 102 -21.54 -17.77 9.78
N ILE A 103 -21.95 -17.51 11.02
CA ILE A 103 -21.42 -18.23 12.18
C ILE A 103 -22.06 -19.62 12.22
N THR A 104 -21.25 -20.67 12.12
CA THR A 104 -21.71 -22.06 12.04
C THR A 104 -22.60 -22.45 13.24
N ALA A 105 -22.27 -21.97 14.43
CA ALA A 105 -23.01 -22.29 15.66
C ALA A 105 -24.41 -21.64 15.74
N THR A 106 -24.63 -20.48 15.11
CA THR A 106 -25.90 -19.73 15.24
C THR A 106 -26.68 -19.62 13.94
N GLY A 107 -26.06 -19.93 12.81
CA GLY A 107 -26.64 -19.74 11.47
C GLY A 107 -26.88 -18.28 11.09
N LYS A 108 -26.50 -17.31 11.93
CA LYS A 108 -26.65 -15.88 11.64
C LYS A 108 -25.64 -15.46 10.58
N THR A 109 -26.10 -14.66 9.62
CA THR A 109 -25.30 -14.12 8.52
C THR A 109 -25.16 -12.60 8.64
N TRP A 110 -23.95 -12.12 8.41
CA TRP A 110 -23.61 -10.70 8.33
C TRP A 110 -22.92 -10.40 7.00
N HIS A 111 -22.84 -9.11 6.67
CA HIS A 111 -22.26 -8.60 5.43
C HIS A 111 -21.30 -7.47 5.77
N SER A 112 -20.17 -7.39 5.07
CA SER A 112 -19.18 -6.32 5.21
C SER A 112 -18.36 -6.21 3.94
N ASP A 113 -17.69 -5.07 3.82
CA ASP A 113 -16.71 -4.83 2.79
C ASP A 113 -15.30 -4.81 3.40
N VAL A 114 -14.31 -5.25 2.63
CA VAL A 114 -12.89 -5.10 2.92
C VAL A 114 -12.20 -4.45 1.74
N ARG A 115 -11.36 -3.45 2.02
CA ARG A 115 -10.44 -2.88 1.04
C ARG A 115 -9.10 -3.60 1.12
N LEU A 116 -8.68 -4.17 0.01
CA LEU A 116 -7.39 -4.80 -0.18
C LEU A 116 -6.49 -3.87 -0.99
N LYS A 117 -5.52 -3.25 -0.32
CA LYS A 117 -4.60 -2.29 -0.94
C LYS A 117 -3.36 -3.00 -1.48
N GLY A 118 -3.03 -2.75 -2.73
CA GLY A 118 -1.82 -3.25 -3.38
C GLY A 118 -0.56 -2.61 -2.79
N ASP A 119 0.49 -3.41 -2.64
CA ASP A 119 1.85 -2.93 -2.32
C ASP A 119 2.62 -2.46 -3.57
N GLY A 120 2.05 -2.66 -4.76
CA GLY A 120 2.68 -2.37 -6.05
C GLY A 120 3.65 -3.45 -6.54
N PHE A 121 3.81 -4.54 -5.79
CA PHE A 121 4.67 -5.69 -6.09
C PHE A 121 3.91 -7.01 -6.18
N GLY A 122 2.58 -6.94 -6.11
CA GLY A 122 1.71 -8.08 -6.32
C GLY A 122 1.07 -8.64 -5.05
N ASN A 123 1.24 -8.01 -3.90
CA ASN A 123 0.48 -8.36 -2.70
C ASN A 123 -0.60 -7.31 -2.42
N TYR A 124 -1.77 -7.78 -2.01
CA TYR A 124 -2.89 -6.95 -1.62
C TYR A 124 -3.27 -7.25 -0.18
N PHE A 125 -3.30 -6.23 0.66
CA PHE A 125 -3.50 -6.36 2.11
C PHE A 125 -4.79 -5.66 2.55
N GLY A 126 -5.56 -6.31 3.41
CA GLY A 126 -6.68 -5.70 4.10
C GLY A 126 -6.96 -6.31 5.45
N GLN A 127 -7.88 -5.70 6.20
CA GLN A 127 -8.24 -6.14 7.54
C GLN A 127 -9.76 -6.18 7.71
N ILE A 128 -10.27 -7.27 8.28
CA ILE A 128 -11.65 -7.39 8.73
C ILE A 128 -11.71 -6.91 10.18
N GLN A 129 -12.29 -5.72 10.36
CA GLN A 129 -12.38 -5.05 11.66
C GLN A 129 -13.64 -5.43 12.46
N SER A 130 -14.55 -6.23 11.89
CA SER A 130 -15.80 -6.60 12.57
C SER A 130 -15.55 -7.53 13.77
N ASP A 131 -15.94 -7.09 14.96
CA ASP A 131 -15.93 -7.93 16.17
C ASP A 131 -16.84 -9.15 16.02
N GLN A 132 -17.97 -9.01 15.32
CA GLN A 132 -18.89 -10.11 15.04
C GLN A 132 -18.25 -11.20 14.17
N TYR A 133 -17.25 -10.85 13.36
CA TYR A 133 -16.43 -11.80 12.60
C TYR A 133 -15.29 -12.38 13.45
N ASN A 134 -14.62 -11.55 14.27
CA ASN A 134 -13.41 -11.94 14.99
C ASN A 134 -13.67 -12.75 16.28
N GLN A 135 -14.74 -12.45 17.02
CA GLN A 135 -15.06 -13.13 18.29
C GLN A 135 -15.27 -14.65 18.14
N PRO A 136 -16.03 -15.15 17.16
CA PRO A 136 -16.21 -16.60 16.97
C PRO A 136 -14.92 -17.33 16.60
N LEU A 137 -13.92 -16.60 16.08
CA LEU A 137 -12.59 -17.11 15.76
C LEU A 137 -11.63 -17.06 16.97
N GLY A 138 -12.10 -16.62 18.14
CA GLY A 138 -11.28 -16.42 19.33
C GLY A 138 -10.25 -15.29 19.17
N ARG A 139 -10.48 -14.36 18.23
CA ARG A 139 -9.53 -13.28 17.92
C ARG A 139 -9.93 -11.99 18.62
N THR A 140 -8.95 -11.35 19.24
CA THR A 140 -9.08 -10.01 19.86
C THR A 140 -8.55 -8.89 18.96
N ARG A 141 -7.98 -9.24 17.80
CA ARG A 141 -7.41 -8.30 16.82
C ARG A 141 -8.11 -8.48 15.46
N PRO A 142 -8.13 -7.44 14.62
CA PRO A 142 -8.64 -7.53 13.25
C PRO A 142 -8.00 -8.69 12.47
N SER A 143 -8.83 -9.47 11.78
CA SER A 143 -8.34 -10.52 10.90
C SER A 143 -7.66 -9.90 9.69
N THR A 144 -6.39 -10.24 9.45
CA THR A 144 -5.66 -9.78 8.27
C THR A 144 -5.91 -10.73 7.09
N VAL A 145 -6.19 -10.16 5.93
CA VAL A 145 -6.36 -10.87 4.66
C VAL A 145 -5.25 -10.42 3.72
N VAL A 146 -4.51 -11.39 3.19
CA VAL A 146 -3.43 -11.15 2.23
C VAL A 146 -3.72 -11.93 0.97
N ILE A 147 -3.77 -11.25 -0.17
CA ILE A 147 -3.95 -11.87 -1.48
C ILE A 147 -2.69 -11.65 -2.29
N GLN A 148 -2.20 -12.72 -2.90
CA GLN A 148 -0.95 -12.71 -3.63
C GLN A 148 -1.21 -12.96 -5.10
N SER A 149 -0.76 -12.03 -5.93
CA SER A 149 -0.56 -12.30 -7.34
C SER A 149 0.63 -13.25 -7.51
N PRO A 150 0.59 -14.15 -8.49
CA PRO A 150 1.77 -14.92 -8.87
C PRO A 150 2.92 -13.96 -9.19
N SER A 151 4.03 -14.05 -8.45
CA SER A 151 5.19 -13.19 -8.70
C SER A 151 5.90 -13.60 -9.99
N PRO A 152 6.18 -12.67 -10.92
CA PRO A 152 7.02 -12.95 -12.09
C PRO A 152 8.49 -13.19 -11.71
N LEU A 153 8.89 -12.91 -10.47
CA LEU A 153 10.24 -13.10 -9.93
C LEU A 153 10.48 -14.51 -9.38
N THR A 154 9.44 -15.34 -9.26
CA THR A 154 9.59 -16.75 -8.94
C THR A 154 9.95 -17.48 -10.23
N GLY A 155 11.24 -17.44 -10.58
CA GLY A 155 11.79 -18.37 -11.56
C GLY A 155 11.46 -19.80 -11.10
N ASN A 156 10.93 -20.61 -12.00
CA ASN A 156 10.91 -22.06 -11.82
C ASN A 156 12.32 -22.53 -11.40
N PRO A 157 12.45 -23.45 -10.43
CA PRO A 157 13.71 -24.16 -10.24
C PRO A 157 14.13 -24.92 -11.51
#